data_AF-A0A511QV19-F1
#
_entry.id   AF-A0A511QV19-F1
#
_cell.length_a   1.000
_cell.length_b   1.000
_cell.length_c   1.000
_cell.angle_alpha   90.00
_cell.angle_beta   90.00
_cell.angle_gamma   90.00
#
_symmetry.space_group_name_H-M   'P 1'
#
loop_
_entity.id
_entity.type
_entity.pdbx_description
1 polymer ?
#
loop_
_entity_poly.entity_id
_entity_poly.type
_entity_poly.pdbx_seq_one_letter_code
_entity_poly.pdbx_strand_id
1 'polypeptide(L)'
;MIPKMKLKSVISCVLAAATLVGCTTTAEFINDNQPSAALAAQNRGRFELSCSEVSTTLLNSKTIDLYTRQIPEYQFGVSGCDKKEIYTVTCNPDSGCMAYHNKDQVLDEVDDSGVPAISYVNESIN
;
A
#
# COMPACT_ATOMS: atom_id res chain seq x y z
N MET A 1 -18.57 -54.07 17.79
CA MET A 1 -19.84 -53.32 17.76
C MET A 1 -19.55 -51.92 17.26
N ILE A 2 -19.99 -51.58 16.04
CA ILE A 2 -19.75 -50.27 15.39
C ILE A 2 -21.08 -49.49 15.47
N PRO A 3 -21.11 -48.25 15.96
CA PRO A 3 -22.35 -47.52 16.16
C PRO A 3 -22.91 -47.08 14.80
N LYS A 4 -24.17 -47.42 14.52
CA LYS A 4 -24.92 -46.91 13.36
C LYS A 4 -25.35 -45.46 13.63
N MET A 5 -24.44 -44.51 13.45
CA MET A 5 -24.81 -43.10 13.37
C MET A 5 -25.55 -42.84 12.06
N LYS A 6 -26.74 -42.24 12.16
CA LYS A 6 -27.62 -41.99 11.01
C LYS A 6 -26.93 -41.04 10.03
N LEU A 7 -26.59 -41.59 8.86
CA LEU A 7 -25.94 -40.95 7.70
C LEU A 7 -26.53 -39.58 7.32
N LYS A 8 -27.81 -39.35 7.59
CA LYS A 8 -28.50 -38.08 7.35
C LYS A 8 -28.03 -36.92 8.24
N SER A 9 -27.49 -37.21 9.42
CA SER A 9 -27.04 -36.20 10.39
C SER A 9 -25.64 -35.65 10.08
N VAL A 10 -24.81 -36.43 9.38
CA VAL A 10 -23.43 -36.03 9.03
C VAL A 10 -23.42 -35.09 7.84
N ILE A 11 -24.36 -35.27 6.89
CA ILE A 11 -24.48 -34.44 5.69
C ILE A 11 -24.83 -32.97 6.04
N SER A 12 -25.60 -32.75 7.11
CA SER A 12 -25.99 -31.40 7.54
C SER A 12 -24.85 -30.57 8.14
N CYS A 13 -23.80 -31.21 8.68
CA CYS A 13 -22.65 -30.49 9.26
C CYS A 13 -21.65 -30.06 8.20
N VAL A 14 -21.54 -30.78 7.07
CA VAL A 14 -20.56 -30.49 6.02
C VAL A 14 -21.00 -29.28 5.18
N LEU A 15 -22.30 -29.07 4.99
CA LEU A 15 -22.81 -27.99 4.15
C LEU A 15 -22.70 -26.59 4.79
N ALA A 16 -22.57 -26.50 6.11
CA ALA A 16 -22.38 -25.24 6.83
C ALA A 16 -20.94 -24.71 6.80
N ALA A 17 -19.96 -25.53 6.41
CA ALA A 17 -18.54 -25.17 6.42
C ALA A 17 -18.00 -24.65 5.07
N ALA A 18 -18.81 -24.67 4.01
CA ALA A 18 -18.36 -24.38 2.64
C ALA A 18 -18.53 -22.92 2.19
N THR A 19 -19.02 -22.00 3.03
CA THR A 19 -19.32 -20.60 2.64
C THR A 19 -18.19 -19.61 2.91
N LEU A 20 -16.99 -20.06 3.27
CA LEU A 20 -15.82 -19.19 3.54
C LEU A 20 -14.83 -19.09 2.36
N VAL A 21 -15.25 -19.40 1.13
CA VAL A 21 -14.50 -19.00 -0.07
C VAL A 21 -14.66 -17.50 -0.28
N GLY A 22 -13.93 -16.71 0.51
CA GLY A 22 -13.81 -15.27 0.35
C GLY A 22 -13.16 -14.94 -0.99
N CYS A 23 -13.67 -13.89 -1.66
CA CYS A 23 -13.03 -13.29 -2.83
C CYS A 23 -11.70 -12.64 -2.42
N THR A 24 -10.66 -13.45 -2.30
CA THR A 24 -9.29 -12.99 -2.13
C THR A 24 -8.68 -12.80 -3.51
N THR A 25 -8.67 -11.58 -4.02
CA THR A 25 -7.89 -11.30 -5.24
C THR A 25 -7.17 -9.97 -5.13
N THR A 26 -7.82 -8.92 -4.62
CA THR A 26 -7.20 -7.59 -4.51
C THR A 26 -6.42 -7.38 -3.22
N ALA A 27 -6.94 -7.83 -2.07
CA ALA A 27 -6.31 -7.60 -0.76
C ALA A 27 -5.01 -8.41 -0.58
N GLU A 28 -4.96 -9.63 -1.11
CA GLU A 28 -3.74 -10.46 -1.09
C GLU A 28 -2.62 -9.86 -1.96
N PHE A 29 -2.96 -9.37 -3.16
CA PHE A 29 -1.99 -8.76 -4.05
C PHE A 29 -1.33 -7.50 -3.47
N ILE A 30 -2.08 -6.71 -2.69
CA ILE A 30 -1.54 -5.59 -1.93
C ILE A 30 -0.62 -6.10 -0.79
N ASN A 31 -1.09 -7.03 0.04
CA ASN A 31 -0.31 -7.46 1.20
C ASN A 31 1.03 -8.09 0.84
N ASP A 32 1.10 -8.85 -0.26
CA ASP A 32 2.33 -9.53 -0.67
C ASP A 32 3.44 -8.58 -1.12
N ASN A 33 3.07 -7.41 -1.66
CA ASN A 33 4.04 -6.44 -2.19
C ASN A 33 4.46 -5.37 -1.18
N GLN A 34 3.70 -5.20 -0.09
CA GLN A 34 3.94 -4.17 0.92
C GLN A 34 5.35 -4.22 1.55
N PRO A 35 5.94 -5.38 1.89
CA PRO A 35 7.30 -5.42 2.45
C PRO A 35 8.38 -4.91 1.48
N SER A 36 8.27 -5.30 0.21
CA SER A 36 9.17 -4.82 -0.85
C SER A 36 8.99 -3.32 -1.10
N ALA A 37 7.76 -2.83 -1.04
CA ALA A 37 7.46 -1.41 -1.16
C ALA A 37 8.05 -0.60 0.01
N ALA A 38 7.94 -1.11 1.24
CA ALA A 38 8.54 -0.50 2.42
C ALA A 38 10.06 -0.41 2.29
N LEU A 39 10.72 -1.47 1.81
CA LEU A 39 12.16 -1.48 1.58
C LEU A 39 12.59 -0.46 0.51
N ALA A 40 11.81 -0.30 -0.57
CA ALA A 40 12.08 0.71 -1.59
C ALA A 40 12.00 2.13 -1.01
N ALA A 41 10.97 2.44 -0.22
CA ALA A 41 10.85 3.71 0.50
C ALA A 41 12.00 3.92 1.49
N GLN A 42 12.37 2.87 2.25
CA GLN A 42 13.48 2.92 3.21
C GLN A 42 14.79 3.28 2.50
N ASN A 43 15.13 2.58 1.43
CA ASN A 43 16.38 2.79 0.70
C ASN A 43 16.47 4.19 0.09
N ARG A 44 15.37 4.69 -0.48
CA ARG A 44 15.30 6.05 -0.99
C ARG A 44 15.46 7.08 0.12
N GLY A 45 14.74 6.91 1.23
CA GLY A 45 14.86 7.78 2.40
C GLY A 45 16.27 7.78 3.01
N ARG A 46 16.95 6.62 3.06
CA ARG A 46 18.34 6.58 3.56
C ARG A 46 19.27 7.48 2.75
N PHE A 47 19.10 7.44 1.43
CA PHE A 47 19.87 8.26 0.50
C PHE A 47 19.49 9.74 0.60
N GLU A 48 18.22 10.09 0.44
CA GLU A 48 17.77 11.49 0.38
C GLU A 48 17.90 12.22 1.73
N LEU A 49 17.63 11.54 2.84
CA LEU A 49 17.79 12.13 4.17
C LEU A 49 19.26 12.20 4.61
N SER A 50 20.16 11.54 3.87
CA SER A 50 21.57 11.31 4.24
C SER A 50 21.69 10.65 5.62
N CYS A 51 20.85 9.64 5.86
CA CYS A 51 20.66 9.03 7.17
C CYS A 51 20.63 7.50 7.04
N SER A 52 21.53 6.79 7.71
CA SER A 52 21.54 5.32 7.63
C SER A 52 20.45 4.66 8.47
N GLU A 53 20.01 5.35 9.54
CA GLU A 53 19.01 4.90 10.50
C GLU A 53 17.68 5.58 10.20
N VAL A 54 16.88 4.96 9.34
CA VAL A 54 15.53 5.45 9.01
C VAL A 54 14.49 4.39 9.32
N SER A 55 13.31 4.84 9.72
CA SER A 55 12.13 4.00 9.92
C SER A 55 11.07 4.33 8.88
N THR A 56 10.32 3.31 8.46
CA THR A 56 9.22 3.40 7.48
C THR A 56 7.90 3.10 8.15
N THR A 57 6.91 3.97 7.97
CA THR A 57 5.53 3.79 8.45
C THR A 57 4.58 3.80 7.28
N LEU A 58 3.76 2.76 7.12
CA LEU A 58 2.68 2.73 6.14
C LEU A 58 1.61 3.77 6.53
N LEU A 59 1.31 4.70 5.62
CA LEU A 59 0.29 5.72 5.79
C LEU A 59 -0.99 5.38 5.03
N ASN A 60 -0.84 4.86 3.82
CA ASN A 60 -1.97 4.50 2.96
C ASN A 60 -1.57 3.38 2.00
N SER A 61 -2.54 2.60 1.56
CA SER A 61 -2.38 1.59 0.52
C SER A 61 -3.65 1.52 -0.33
N LYS A 62 -3.47 1.48 -1.65
CA LYS A 62 -4.55 1.38 -2.62
C LYS A 62 -4.08 0.65 -3.87
N THR A 63 -4.99 0.42 -4.80
CA THR A 63 -4.67 -0.03 -6.16
C THR A 63 -4.90 1.13 -7.13
N ILE A 64 -4.04 1.25 -8.13
CA ILE A 64 -4.18 2.23 -9.22
C ILE A 64 -4.21 1.50 -10.57
N ASP A 65 -4.89 2.09 -11.54
CA ASP A 65 -4.91 1.60 -12.91
C ASP A 65 -3.70 2.12 -13.69
N LEU A 66 -2.83 1.22 -14.14
CA LEU A 66 -1.73 1.50 -15.05
C LEU A 66 -2.00 0.82 -16.40
N TYR A 67 -2.53 1.61 -17.34
CA TYR A 67 -3.03 1.14 -18.65
C TYR A 67 -4.12 0.06 -18.51
N THR A 68 -3.77 -1.21 -18.76
CA THR A 68 -4.68 -2.35 -18.72
C THR A 68 -4.54 -3.18 -17.45
N ARG A 69 -3.71 -2.75 -16.51
CA ARG A 69 -3.37 -3.51 -15.30
C ARG A 69 -3.56 -2.67 -14.05
N GLN A 70 -4.07 -3.32 -13.01
CA GLN A 70 -4.11 -2.77 -11.67
C GLN A 70 -2.81 -3.10 -10.94
N ILE A 71 -2.18 -2.09 -10.38
CA ILE A 71 -0.94 -2.23 -9.60
C ILE A 71 -1.14 -1.65 -8.19
N PRO A 72 -0.45 -2.15 -7.17
CA PRO A 72 -0.58 -1.62 -5.84
C PRO A 72 0.27 -0.34 -5.71
N GLU A 73 -0.30 0.65 -5.03
CA GLU A 73 0.35 1.89 -4.65
C GLU A 73 0.31 2.03 -3.11
N TYR A 74 1.43 2.44 -2.54
CA TYR A 74 1.58 2.67 -1.10
C TYR A 74 2.08 4.07 -0.85
N GLN A 75 1.74 4.62 0.30
CA GLN A 75 2.39 5.81 0.84
C GLN A 75 3.10 5.46 2.14
N PHE A 76 4.40 5.72 2.18
CA PHE A 76 5.22 5.50 3.36
C PHE A 76 5.75 6.83 3.87
N GLY A 77 5.53 7.11 5.15
CA GLY A 77 6.28 8.12 5.87
C GLY A 77 7.63 7.53 6.24
N VAL A 78 8.71 8.19 5.88
CA VAL A 78 10.07 7.79 6.25
C VAL A 78 10.68 8.86 7.13
N SER A 79 11.20 8.46 8.28
CA SER A 79 11.78 9.37 9.27
C SER A 79 13.11 8.87 9.78
N GLY A 80 14.06 9.77 9.96
CA GLY A 80 15.37 9.49 10.54
C GLY A 80 16.23 10.74 10.56
N CYS A 81 17.16 10.82 11.51
CA CYS A 81 18.07 11.97 11.68
C CYS A 81 17.34 13.33 11.69
N ASP A 82 16.27 13.43 12.49
CA ASP A 82 15.42 14.63 12.65
C ASP A 82 14.74 15.14 11.37
N LYS A 83 14.66 14.29 10.33
CA LYS A 83 13.99 14.59 9.08
C LYS A 83 12.86 13.59 8.82
N LYS A 84 11.87 14.02 8.04
CA LYS A 84 10.76 13.18 7.60
C LYS A 84 10.35 13.55 6.19
N GLU A 85 10.08 12.53 5.38
CA GLU A 85 9.52 12.67 4.03
C GLU A 85 8.45 11.62 3.79
N ILE A 86 7.59 11.84 2.79
CA ILE A 86 6.59 10.87 2.35
C ILE A 86 6.94 10.42 0.94
N TYR A 87 6.96 9.09 0.77
CA TYR A 87 7.18 8.46 -0.53
C TYR A 87 5.94 7.72 -0.99
N THR A 88 5.59 7.93 -2.25
CA THR A 88 4.62 7.08 -2.96
C THR A 88 5.41 5.94 -3.60
N VAL A 89 4.96 4.70 -3.43
CA VAL A 89 5.65 3.52 -3.97
C VAL A 89 4.68 2.72 -4.81
N THR A 90 5.06 2.42 -6.06
CA THR A 90 4.31 1.50 -6.92
C THR A 90 5.15 0.25 -7.18
N CYS A 91 4.50 -0.91 -7.23
CA CYS A 91 5.18 -2.18 -7.50
C CYS A 91 4.70 -2.76 -8.83
N ASN A 92 5.64 -3.00 -9.73
CA ASN A 92 5.42 -3.69 -10.98
C ASN A 92 5.90 -5.14 -10.85
N PRO A 93 5.11 -6.14 -11.27
CA PRO A 93 5.51 -7.55 -11.19
C PRO A 93 6.82 -7.86 -11.95
N ASP A 94 7.12 -7.12 -13.02
CA ASP A 94 8.27 -7.38 -13.89
C ASP A 94 9.53 -6.61 -13.44
N SER A 95 9.38 -5.43 -12.84
CA SER A 95 10.49 -4.52 -12.50
C SER A 95 10.66 -4.19 -11.02
N GLY A 96 9.84 -4.76 -10.15
CA GLY A 96 9.90 -4.54 -8.70
C GLY A 96 9.23 -3.24 -8.25
N CYS A 97 9.59 -2.77 -7.05
CA CYS A 97 8.98 -1.59 -6.44
C CYS A 97 9.85 -0.34 -6.61
N MET A 98 9.20 0.76 -7.01
CA MET A 98 9.84 2.06 -7.23
C MET A 98 9.21 3.10 -6.30
N ALA A 99 10.06 3.83 -5.57
CA ALA A 99 9.64 4.91 -4.68
C ALA A 99 9.81 6.28 -5.36
N TYR A 100 8.79 7.12 -5.25
CA TYR A 100 8.70 8.48 -5.80
C TYR A 100 8.44 9.46 -4.66
N HIS A 101 8.92 10.69 -4.81
CA HIS A 101 8.67 11.70 -3.80
C HIS A 101 7.20 12.14 -3.91
N ASN A 102 6.48 12.22 -2.80
CA ASN A 102 5.03 12.50 -2.85
C ASN A 102 4.72 13.90 -3.42
N LYS A 103 5.69 14.84 -3.35
CA LYS A 103 5.61 16.19 -3.94
C LYS A 103 5.49 16.16 -5.48
N ASP A 104 5.74 15.03 -6.13
CA ASP A 104 5.71 14.88 -7.59
C ASP A 104 4.28 14.65 -8.14
N GLN A 105 3.27 14.50 -7.27
CA GLN A 105 1.85 14.44 -7.67
C GLN A 105 1.28 15.85 -7.96
N VAL A 106 2.07 16.91 -7.79
CA VAL A 106 1.74 18.28 -8.22
C VAL A 106 2.05 18.39 -9.73
N LEU A 107 1.28 17.67 -10.56
CA LEU A 107 1.21 17.99 -11.98
C LEU A 107 0.01 18.91 -12.19
N ASP A 108 0.32 20.19 -12.25
CA ASP A 108 -0.41 21.24 -12.97
C ASP A 108 -1.89 21.48 -12.59
N GLU A 109 -2.15 21.98 -11.38
CA GLU A 109 -3.20 23.00 -11.21
C GLU A 109 -2.52 24.34 -10.92
N VAL A 110 -2.14 25.02 -12.00
CA VAL A 110 -1.91 26.45 -12.01
C VAL A 110 -3.26 27.08 -12.32
N ASP A 111 -3.77 27.95 -11.44
CA ASP A 111 -4.96 28.74 -11.80
C ASP A 111 -4.60 29.75 -12.92
N ASP A 112 -5.62 30.38 -13.54
CA ASP A 112 -5.49 31.36 -14.63
C ASP A 112 -4.61 32.60 -14.28
N SER A 113 -4.18 32.72 -13.02
CA SER A 113 -3.28 33.77 -12.51
C SER A 113 -1.81 33.30 -12.40
N GLY A 114 -1.49 32.06 -12.76
CA GLY A 114 -0.12 31.55 -12.75
C GLY A 114 0.45 31.24 -11.35
N VAL A 115 -0.42 31.09 -10.34
CA VAL A 115 -0.02 30.81 -8.96
C VAL A 115 -0.21 29.32 -8.64
N PRO A 116 0.80 28.62 -8.07
CA PRO A 116 0.64 27.24 -7.66
C PRO A 116 -0.34 27.14 -6.48
N ALA A 117 -1.36 26.28 -6.61
CA ALA A 117 -2.44 26.13 -5.63
C ALA A 117 -2.02 25.64 -4.22
N ILE A 118 -0.75 25.31 -3.99
CA ILE A 118 -0.25 24.72 -2.74
C ILE A 118 0.32 25.72 -1.73
N SER A 119 -0.22 26.94 -1.71
CA SER A 119 -0.03 27.86 -0.57
C SER A 119 -0.60 27.31 0.76
N TYR A 120 -1.25 26.13 0.80
CA TYR A 120 -2.07 25.68 1.93
C TYR A 120 -1.72 24.29 2.51
N VAL A 121 -0.45 23.92 2.64
CA VAL A 121 -0.08 22.72 3.43
C VAL A 121 0.92 23.00 4.57
N ASN A 122 1.13 24.26 4.93
CA ASN A 122 1.95 24.62 6.09
C ASN A 122 1.19 25.42 7.16
N GLU A 123 -0.04 25.00 7.47
CA GLU A 123 -0.80 25.64 8.56
C GLU A 123 -1.77 24.66 9.25
N SER A 124 -1.29 23.52 9.77
CA SER A 124 -2.06 22.66 10.71
C SER A 124 -1.18 21.62 11.42
N ILE A 125 -0.08 22.03 12.04
CA ILE A 125 0.44 21.31 13.21
C ILE A 125 0.46 22.29 14.37
N ASN A 126 -0.66 22.31 15.10
CA ASN A 126 -0.75 22.74 16.49
C ASN A 126 -1.10 21.50 17.31
#